data_AF-A0A9P6NN63-F1
#
_entry.id   AF-A0A9P6NN63-F1
#
_cell.length_a   1.000
_cell.length_b   1.000
_cell.length_c   1.000
_cell.angle_alpha   90.00
_cell.angle_beta   90.00
_cell.angle_gamma   90.00
#
_symmetry.space_group_name_H-M   'P 1'
#
loop_
_entity.id
_entity.type
_entity.pdbx_description
1 polymer ?
#
loop_
_entity_poly.entity_id
_entity_poly.type
_entity_poly.pdbx_seq_one_letter_code
_entity_poly.pdbx_strand_id
1 'polypeptide(L)'
;LKRKKKKTSRMTNKNKERIKEIIDEQTIEKVSTIGVFDSEGSERPFGGLIRHGTHIVIFIRHFSCGFCQEYLLALKKQLSVDKLGSKELFIIGCGHWSVIKPYKELLDLPFPIYADNTRKLYDELGMM
;
A
#
# COMPACT_ATOMS: atom_id res chain seq x y z
N LEU A 1 -18.37 -24.28 47.50
CA LEU A 1 -17.59 -23.56 46.46
C LEU A 1 -17.93 -24.11 45.07
N LYS A 2 -18.70 -23.38 44.23
CA LYS A 2 -19.02 -23.81 42.85
C LYS A 2 -18.06 -23.15 41.84
N ARG A 3 -17.23 -23.96 41.16
CA ARG A 3 -16.32 -23.55 40.08
C ARG A 3 -17.10 -23.13 38.83
N LYS A 4 -17.01 -21.86 38.41
CA LYS A 4 -17.49 -21.38 37.10
C LYS A 4 -16.53 -21.87 36.01
N LYS A 5 -17.00 -22.78 35.14
CA LYS A 5 -16.30 -23.17 33.90
C LYS A 5 -16.26 -21.98 32.94
N LYS A 6 -15.05 -21.55 32.57
CA LYS A 6 -14.77 -20.52 31.56
C LYS A 6 -15.34 -21.01 30.21
N LYS A 7 -16.33 -20.29 29.66
CA LYS A 7 -16.84 -20.55 28.31
C LYS A 7 -15.77 -20.10 27.32
N THR A 8 -15.06 -21.06 26.74
CA THR A 8 -14.18 -20.82 25.59
C THR A 8 -15.08 -20.52 24.39
N SER A 9 -15.09 -19.26 23.95
CA SER A 9 -15.80 -18.83 22.74
C SER A 9 -15.17 -19.49 21.53
N ARG A 10 -15.92 -20.35 20.81
CA ARG A 10 -15.53 -20.88 19.51
C ARG A 10 -15.67 -19.78 18.47
N MET A 11 -14.54 -19.28 17.98
CA MET A 11 -14.48 -18.41 16.81
C MET A 11 -15.12 -19.10 15.59
N THR A 12 -15.99 -18.36 14.89
CA THR A 12 -16.68 -18.82 13.67
C THR A 12 -15.71 -18.92 12.49
N ASN A 13 -15.89 -19.90 11.59
CA ASN A 13 -15.03 -20.13 10.41
C ASN A 13 -14.82 -18.89 9.52
N LYS A 14 -15.82 -18.01 9.40
CA LYS A 14 -15.72 -16.74 8.65
C LYS A 14 -14.68 -15.76 9.21
N ASN A 15 -14.44 -15.78 10.52
CA ASN A 15 -13.38 -14.97 11.15
C ASN A 15 -12.00 -15.62 10.97
N LYS A 16 -11.93 -16.94 10.83
CA LYS A 16 -10.67 -17.65 10.51
C LYS A 16 -10.22 -17.38 9.08
N GLU A 17 -11.13 -17.30 8.12
CA GLU A 17 -10.81 -16.95 6.72
C GLU A 17 -10.34 -15.50 6.59
N ARG A 18 -10.98 -14.56 7.30
CA ARG A 18 -10.54 -13.14 7.35
C ARG A 18 -9.14 -12.93 7.92
N ILE A 19 -8.72 -13.78 8.86
CA ILE A 19 -7.38 -13.73 9.46
C ILE A 19 -6.30 -14.28 8.50
N LYS A 20 -6.69 -15.06 7.48
CA LYS A 20 -5.78 -15.66 6.51
C LYS A 20 -5.28 -14.68 5.43
N GLU A 21 -5.91 -13.52 5.30
CA GLU A 21 -5.56 -12.44 4.35
C GLU A 21 -4.77 -11.29 5.00
N ILE A 22 -4.43 -11.40 6.28
CA ILE A 22 -3.62 -10.40 6.98
C ILE A 22 -2.15 -10.71 6.71
N ILE A 23 -1.40 -9.72 6.21
CA ILE A 23 0.05 -9.78 6.06
C ILE A 23 0.66 -10.04 7.44
N ASP A 24 1.46 -11.11 7.57
CA ASP A 24 2.05 -11.48 8.85
C ASP A 24 3.19 -10.54 9.26
N GLU A 25 3.54 -10.59 10.56
CA GLU A 25 4.56 -9.71 11.14
C GLU A 25 5.93 -9.86 10.48
N GLN A 26 6.30 -11.08 10.07
CA GLN A 26 7.58 -11.34 9.42
C GLN A 26 7.62 -10.71 8.02
N THR A 27 6.53 -10.79 7.27
CA THR A 27 6.40 -10.08 6.00
C THR A 27 6.50 -8.57 6.21
N ILE A 28 5.82 -8.01 7.23
CA ILE A 28 5.90 -6.57 7.54
C ILE A 28 7.33 -6.15 7.88
N GLU A 29 8.04 -6.89 8.73
CA GLU A 29 9.45 -6.63 9.06
C GLU A 29 10.33 -6.65 7.82
N LYS A 30 10.15 -7.66 6.96
CA LYS A 30 10.90 -7.81 5.73
C LYS A 30 10.67 -6.64 4.77
N VAL A 31 9.41 -6.33 4.46
CA VAL A 31 9.09 -5.25 3.52
C VAL A 31 9.43 -3.88 4.08
N SER A 32 9.45 -3.71 5.40
CA SER A 32 9.82 -2.44 6.03
C SER A 32 11.23 -1.98 5.68
N THR A 33 12.12 -2.92 5.33
CA THR A 33 13.50 -2.63 4.93
C THR A 33 13.70 -2.34 3.44
N ILE A 34 12.68 -2.59 2.61
CA ILE A 34 12.79 -2.44 1.15
C ILE A 34 12.81 -0.95 0.80
N GLY A 35 13.82 -0.53 0.03
CA GLY A 35 13.95 0.83 -0.47
C GLY A 35 12.93 1.15 -1.56
N VAL A 36 12.32 2.32 -1.47
CA VAL A 36 11.48 2.92 -2.50
C VAL A 36 11.96 4.34 -2.78
N PHE A 37 11.82 4.79 -4.03
CA PHE A 37 12.35 6.07 -4.49
C PHE A 37 11.23 7.09 -4.69
N ASP A 38 11.40 8.31 -4.20
CA ASP A 38 10.47 9.40 -4.46
C ASP A 38 10.70 10.04 -5.84
N SER A 39 9.95 11.10 -6.16
CA SER A 39 10.05 11.80 -7.45
C SER A 39 11.38 12.52 -7.71
N GLU A 40 12.21 12.69 -6.68
CA GLU A 40 13.56 13.28 -6.78
C GLU A 40 14.65 12.21 -6.88
N GLY A 41 14.28 10.92 -6.81
CA GLY A 41 15.22 9.81 -6.78
C GLY A 41 15.84 9.59 -5.41
N SER A 42 15.28 10.17 -4.34
CA SER A 42 15.73 9.89 -2.98
C SER A 42 15.16 8.56 -2.51
N GLU A 43 16.04 7.64 -2.12
CA GLU A 43 15.67 6.34 -1.58
C GLU A 43 15.25 6.45 -0.10
N ARG A 44 14.16 5.77 0.27
CA ARG A 44 13.69 5.63 1.64
C ARG A 44 13.15 4.23 1.90
N PRO A 45 13.33 3.67 3.10
CA PRO A 45 12.73 2.38 3.44
C PRO A 45 11.21 2.48 3.49
N PHE A 46 10.51 1.51 2.92
CA PHE A 46 9.04 1.44 2.90
C PHE A 46 8.45 1.49 4.31
N GLY A 47 9.10 0.87 5.29
CA GLY A 47 8.70 0.91 6.70
C GLY A 47 8.67 2.34 7.26
N GLY A 48 9.53 3.23 6.75
CA GLY A 48 9.51 4.65 7.08
C GLY A 48 8.26 5.37 6.58
N LEU A 49 7.66 4.91 5.48
CA LEU A 49 6.42 5.46 4.92
C LEU A 49 5.17 5.03 5.68
N ILE A 50 5.20 3.84 6.30
CA ILE A 50 4.01 3.25 6.95
C ILE A 50 4.07 3.29 8.49
N ARG A 51 5.12 3.87 9.07
CA ARG A 51 5.41 3.80 10.51
C ARG A 51 4.32 4.42 11.40
N HIS A 52 3.69 5.50 10.95
CA HIS A 52 2.83 6.32 11.80
C HIS A 52 1.50 6.64 11.13
N GLY A 53 0.38 6.28 11.76
CA GLY A 53 -0.93 6.53 11.20
C GLY A 53 -1.44 5.37 10.35
N THR A 54 -2.54 5.61 9.64
CA THR A 54 -3.18 4.60 8.78
C THR A 54 -2.95 4.96 7.32
N HIS A 55 -2.38 4.02 6.58
CA HIS A 55 -1.99 4.25 5.19
C HIS A 55 -2.84 3.40 4.24
N ILE A 56 -3.16 3.98 3.09
CA ILE A 56 -3.72 3.28 1.93
C ILE A 56 -2.61 3.24 0.90
N VAL A 57 -2.07 2.05 0.65
CA VAL A 57 -1.00 1.84 -0.32
C VAL A 57 -1.59 1.22 -1.57
N ILE A 58 -1.42 1.89 -2.72
CA ILE A 58 -1.93 1.42 -4.00
C ILE A 58 -0.76 1.03 -4.89
N PHE A 59 -0.72 -0.22 -5.33
CA PHE A 59 0.26 -0.72 -6.28
C PHE A 59 -0.29 -0.61 -7.69
N ILE A 60 0.43 0.07 -8.59
CA ILE A 60 0.14 0.06 -10.02
C ILE A 60 1.09 -0.89 -10.75
N ARG A 61 0.57 -1.53 -11.81
CA ARG A 61 1.32 -2.55 -12.56
C ARG A 61 2.43 -1.97 -13.43
N HIS A 62 2.17 -0.84 -14.09
CA HIS A 62 3.13 -0.19 -15.00
C HIS A 62 2.89 1.31 -15.04
N PHE A 63 3.98 2.10 -15.02
CA PHE A 63 3.91 3.49 -15.44
C PHE A 63 3.58 3.58 -16.94
N SER A 64 2.88 4.65 -17.34
CA SER A 64 2.53 4.93 -18.75
C SER A 64 1.65 3.89 -19.45
N CYS A 65 1.06 2.93 -18.72
CA CYS A 65 0.02 2.04 -19.26
C CYS A 65 -1.36 2.69 -19.15
N GLY A 66 -2.13 2.70 -20.25
CA GLY A 66 -3.46 3.32 -20.31
C GLY A 66 -4.41 2.84 -19.22
N PHE A 67 -4.42 1.53 -18.90
CA PHE A 67 -5.24 0.99 -17.81
C PHE A 67 -4.85 1.54 -16.43
N CYS A 68 -3.55 1.71 -16.16
CA CYS A 68 -3.10 2.28 -14.89
C CYS A 68 -3.41 3.79 -14.83
N GLN A 69 -3.32 4.50 -15.94
CA GLN A 69 -3.70 5.92 -16.03
C GLN A 69 -5.19 6.11 -15.76
N GLU A 70 -6.06 5.35 -16.45
CA GLU A 70 -7.51 5.40 -16.26
C GLU A 70 -7.91 5.05 -14.83
N TYR A 71 -7.29 4.01 -14.24
CA TYR A 71 -7.52 3.63 -12.87
C TYR A 71 -7.19 4.77 -11.89
N LEU A 72 -6.02 5.40 -12.04
CA LEU A 72 -5.63 6.51 -11.16
C LEU A 72 -6.49 7.77 -11.36
N LEU A 73 -6.95 8.03 -12.59
CA LEU A 73 -7.90 9.13 -12.86
C LEU A 73 -9.26 8.86 -12.21
N ALA A 74 -9.75 7.62 -12.28
CA ALA A 74 -10.98 7.23 -11.59
C ALA A 74 -10.84 7.35 -10.07
N LEU A 75 -9.70 6.89 -9.53
CA LEU A 75 -9.35 7.01 -8.12
C LEU A 75 -9.35 8.48 -7.67
N LYS A 76 -8.64 9.35 -8.39
CA LYS A 76 -8.57 10.80 -8.13
C LYS A 76 -9.97 11.45 -8.08
N LYS A 77 -10.88 11.06 -8.99
CA LYS A 77 -12.25 11.59 -9.02
C LYS A 77 -13.07 11.16 -7.80
N GLN A 78 -12.82 9.96 -7.27
CA GLN A 78 -13.58 9.41 -6.16
C GLN A 78 -13.04 9.81 -4.79
N LEU A 79 -11.71 9.89 -4.66
CA LEU A 79 -11.01 10.18 -3.42
C LEU A 79 -10.52 11.62 -3.40
N SER A 80 -11.28 12.51 -2.75
CA SER A 80 -10.75 13.79 -2.28
C SER A 80 -10.03 13.58 -0.95
N VAL A 81 -9.07 14.46 -0.62
CA VAL A 81 -8.34 14.44 0.66
C VAL A 81 -9.32 14.39 1.85
N ASP A 82 -10.44 15.12 1.77
CA ASP A 82 -11.48 15.11 2.81
C ASP A 82 -12.10 13.74 3.07
N LYS A 83 -12.21 12.90 2.03
CA LYS A 83 -12.78 11.54 2.15
C LYS A 83 -11.83 10.55 2.82
N LEU A 84 -10.53 10.83 2.83
CA LEU A 84 -9.55 9.98 3.51
C LEU A 84 -9.58 10.17 5.04
N GLY A 85 -10.03 11.34 5.50
CA GLY A 85 -9.96 11.72 6.90
C GLY A 85 -8.50 11.78 7.37
N SER A 86 -8.16 11.04 8.43
CA SER A 86 -6.79 10.98 8.96
C SER A 86 -5.89 9.96 8.26
N LYS A 87 -6.32 9.37 7.14
CA LYS A 87 -5.55 8.36 6.41
C LYS A 87 -4.68 9.01 5.35
N GLU A 88 -3.49 8.49 5.15
CA GLU A 88 -2.61 8.92 4.07
C GLU A 88 -2.65 7.90 2.93
N LEU A 89 -2.74 8.36 1.69
CA LEU A 89 -2.71 7.49 0.52
C LEU A 89 -1.50 7.81 -0.33
N PHE A 90 -0.77 6.77 -0.73
CA PHE A 90 0.29 6.89 -1.71
C PHE A 90 0.29 5.70 -2.67
N ILE A 91 0.92 5.92 -3.82
CA ILE A 91 1.00 4.95 -4.91
C ILE A 91 2.43 4.40 -4.97
N ILE A 92 2.56 3.10 -5.18
CA ILE A 92 3.82 2.43 -5.54
C ILE A 92 3.72 2.02 -7.02
N GLY A 93 4.72 2.41 -7.80
CA GLY A 93 4.91 1.97 -9.19
C GLY A 93 6.21 1.17 -9.35
N CYS A 94 6.25 0.27 -10.34
CA CYS A 94 7.36 -0.66 -10.54
C CYS A 94 8.48 -0.15 -11.47
N GLY A 95 8.34 1.06 -12.04
CA GLY A 95 9.34 1.62 -12.95
C GLY A 95 10.34 2.56 -12.27
N HIS A 96 11.18 3.19 -13.07
CA HIS A 96 12.22 4.09 -12.58
C HIS A 96 11.64 5.40 -12.05
N TRP A 97 12.17 5.93 -10.93
CA TRP A 97 11.65 7.12 -10.26
C TRP A 97 11.54 8.37 -11.16
N SER A 98 12.41 8.48 -12.16
CA SER A 98 12.43 9.62 -13.08
C SER A 98 11.13 9.79 -13.88
N VAL A 99 10.31 8.73 -13.98
CA VAL A 99 9.00 8.81 -14.64
C VAL A 99 7.91 9.37 -13.74
N ILE A 100 8.13 9.46 -12.41
CA ILE A 100 7.10 9.86 -11.45
C ILE A 100 6.62 11.29 -11.73
N LYS A 101 7.52 12.26 -11.88
CA LYS A 101 7.16 13.67 -12.15
C LYS A 101 6.29 13.82 -13.40
N PRO A 102 6.75 13.40 -14.61
CA PRO A 102 5.93 13.55 -15.81
C PRO A 102 4.62 12.76 -15.72
N TYR A 103 4.60 11.61 -15.03
CA TYR A 103 3.39 10.82 -14.84
C TYR A 103 2.38 11.52 -13.93
N LYS A 104 2.83 12.16 -12.84
CA LYS A 104 1.99 12.98 -11.96
C LYS A 104 1.45 14.21 -12.67
N GLU A 105 2.29 14.90 -13.44
CA GLU A 105 1.91 16.10 -14.20
C GLU A 105 0.86 15.77 -15.25
N LEU A 106 1.06 14.70 -16.03
CA LEU A 106 0.14 14.25 -17.07
C LEU A 106 -1.27 13.96 -16.52
N LEU A 107 -1.35 13.35 -15.33
CA LEU A 107 -2.60 12.91 -14.73
C LEU A 107 -3.14 13.88 -13.67
N ASP A 108 -2.39 14.95 -13.37
CA ASP A 108 -2.64 15.90 -12.29
C ASP A 108 -2.95 15.19 -10.96
N LEU A 109 -2.10 14.23 -10.56
CA LEU A 109 -2.37 13.39 -9.39
C LEU A 109 -2.01 14.10 -8.08
N PRO A 110 -2.96 14.18 -7.11
CA PRO A 110 -2.71 14.81 -5.81
C PRO A 110 -1.92 13.90 -4.85
N PHE A 111 -1.77 12.62 -5.18
CA PHE A 111 -1.18 11.62 -4.28
C PHE A 111 0.35 11.56 -4.43
N PRO A 112 1.09 11.31 -3.34
CA PRO A 112 2.48 10.88 -3.43
C PRO A 112 2.61 9.59 -4.25
N ILE A 113 3.69 9.49 -5.02
CA ILE A 113 4.04 8.28 -5.77
C ILE A 113 5.49 7.95 -5.46
N TYR A 114 5.76 6.67 -5.22
CA TYR A 114 7.10 6.12 -5.06
C TYR A 114 7.35 5.00 -6.08
N ALA A 115 8.62 4.76 -6.38
CA ALA A 115 9.08 3.73 -7.29
C ALA A 115 9.78 2.60 -6.54
N ASP A 116 9.39 1.36 -6.80
CA ASP A 116 10.19 0.16 -6.55
C ASP A 116 10.56 -0.47 -7.89
N ASN A 117 11.70 -0.06 -8.45
CA ASN A 117 12.21 -0.60 -9.70
C ASN A 117 12.69 -2.05 -9.60
N THR A 118 12.89 -2.57 -8.39
CA THR A 118 13.33 -3.95 -8.15
C THR A 118 12.17 -4.93 -8.09
N ARG A 119 10.95 -4.43 -7.90
CA ARG A 119 9.72 -5.20 -7.63
C ARG A 119 9.76 -6.07 -6.37
N LYS A 120 10.80 -5.96 -5.53
CA LYS A 120 10.89 -6.74 -4.30
C LYS A 120 9.71 -6.48 -3.37
N LEU A 121 9.25 -5.23 -3.27
CA LEU A 121 8.09 -4.90 -2.44
C LEU A 121 6.82 -5.55 -2.99
N TYR A 122 6.69 -5.64 -4.31
CA TYR A 122 5.58 -6.33 -4.96
C TYR A 122 5.61 -7.83 -4.67
N ASP A 123 6.76 -8.46 -4.88
CA ASP A 123 6.93 -9.90 -4.74
C ASP A 123 6.66 -10.36 -3.30
N GLU A 124 7.19 -9.64 -2.31
CA GLU A 124 7.02 -9.96 -0.89
C GLU A 124 5.59 -9.75 -0.38
N LEU A 125 4.86 -8.79 -0.96
CA LEU A 125 3.46 -8.54 -0.62
C LEU A 125 2.48 -9.33 -1.48
N GLY A 126 2.96 -10.09 -2.48
CA GLY A 126 2.10 -10.78 -3.44
C GLY A 126 1.28 -9.84 -4.33
N MET A 127 1.78 -8.63 -4.59
CA MET A 127 1.16 -7.64 -5.46
C MET A 127 1.57 -7.89 -6.92
N MET A 128 0.64 -7.69 -7.86
CA MET A 128 0.82 -7.99 -9.30
C MET A 128 1.35 -6.80 -10.12
#